data_AF-A0A243RDK7-F1
#
_entry.id   AF-A0A243RDK7-F1
#
_cell.length_a   1.000
_cell.length_b   1.000
_cell.length_c   1.000
_cell.angle_alpha   90.00
_cell.angle_beta   90.00
_cell.angle_gamma   90.00
#
_symmetry.space_group_name_H-M   'P 1'
#
loop_
_entity.id
_entity.type
_entity.pdbx_description
1 polymer ?
#
loop_
_entity_poly.entity_id
_entity_poly.type
_entity_poly.pdbx_seq_one_letter_code
_entity_poly.pdbx_strand_id
1 'polypeptide(L)'
;MSVFAHLVERLADLLQPLFGAGAAAAAIVLFTALVRLLVHPLSRAAARGQKARTALQPKIAELRKKHGKNPEKLQRAVLELHAEEKVSPLAGCLPGLLQVPAFFLLYHLFSSDTIGGRANELLDHQLFAAPLGERWVDALQGGLLDGAGLVYAGLFAVVAGVAAFSYRLSKRMMAANPALPAGGEQVAGLGAVTKVMPFMSFFTLVTVAVVPLAAALYVVTSTTWSVVERAVLYR
;
A
#
# COMPACT_ATOMS: atom_id res chain seq x y z
N MET A 1 -7.31 22.27 -2.49
CA MET A 1 -7.32 21.30 -3.62
C MET A 1 -6.45 21.77 -4.79
N SER A 2 -6.42 23.07 -5.15
CA SER A 2 -5.56 23.61 -6.23
C SER A 2 -4.05 23.45 -6.01
N VAL A 3 -3.57 23.51 -4.76
CA VAL A 3 -2.13 23.45 -4.45
C VAL A 3 -1.47 22.14 -4.88
N PHE A 4 -2.17 21.01 -4.72
CA PHE A 4 -1.64 19.70 -5.11
C PHE A 4 -1.58 19.53 -6.62
N ALA A 5 -2.63 19.96 -7.33
CA ALA A 5 -2.63 19.99 -8.77
C ALA A 5 -1.50 20.85 -9.32
N HIS A 6 -1.36 22.08 -8.82
CA HIS A 6 -0.24 22.96 -9.19
C HIS A 6 1.13 22.36 -8.85
N LEU A 7 1.27 21.64 -7.74
CA LEU A 7 2.53 20.95 -7.43
C LEU A 7 2.85 19.88 -8.46
N VAL A 8 1.88 19.05 -8.83
CA VAL A 8 2.04 17.98 -9.82
C VAL A 8 2.29 18.55 -11.22
N GLU A 9 1.55 19.59 -11.62
CA GLU A 9 1.74 20.34 -12.88
C GLU A 9 3.16 20.93 -12.95
N ARG A 10 3.61 21.63 -11.90
CA ARG A 10 4.95 22.23 -11.87
C ARG A 10 6.05 21.18 -11.89
N LEU A 11 5.84 20.03 -11.25
CA LEU A 11 6.73 18.88 -11.35
C LEU A 11 6.75 18.31 -12.77
N ALA A 12 5.60 18.21 -13.44
CA ALA A 12 5.51 17.76 -14.82
C ALA A 12 6.25 18.72 -15.76
N ASP A 13 6.05 20.04 -15.64
CA ASP A 13 6.76 21.06 -16.44
C ASP A 13 8.29 20.94 -16.27
N LEU A 14 8.76 20.73 -15.04
CA LEU A 14 10.19 20.55 -14.74
C LEU A 14 10.76 19.25 -15.33
N LEU A 15 9.94 18.20 -15.41
CA LEU A 15 10.32 16.89 -15.94
C LEU A 15 10.12 16.79 -17.46
N GLN A 16 9.37 17.69 -18.07
CA GLN A 16 9.09 17.75 -19.50
C GLN A 16 10.34 17.70 -20.40
N PRO A 17 11.43 18.46 -20.15
CA PRO A 17 12.64 18.36 -20.97
C PRO A 17 13.35 17.00 -20.86
N LEU A 18 13.13 16.24 -19.79
CA LEU A 18 13.78 14.96 -19.52
C LEU A 18 12.94 13.76 -19.98
N PHE A 19 11.62 13.84 -19.81
CA PHE A 19 10.70 12.70 -19.95
C PHE A 19 9.66 12.90 -21.07
N GLY A 20 9.60 14.08 -21.71
CA GLY A 20 8.69 14.36 -22.82
C GLY A 20 7.22 14.08 -22.44
N ALA A 21 6.52 13.29 -23.28
CA ALA A 21 5.14 12.88 -23.04
C ALA A 21 4.93 12.20 -21.66
N GLY A 22 5.93 11.46 -21.17
CA GLY A 22 5.87 10.76 -19.89
C GLY A 22 6.10 11.63 -18.65
N ALA A 23 6.28 12.95 -18.81
CA ALA A 23 6.63 13.84 -17.71
C ALA A 23 5.56 13.90 -16.61
N ALA A 24 4.27 13.86 -16.96
CA ALA A 24 3.18 13.82 -15.98
C ALA A 24 3.17 12.49 -15.20
N ALA A 25 3.44 11.36 -15.87
CA ALA A 25 3.59 10.07 -15.22
C ALA A 25 4.80 10.04 -14.27
N ALA A 26 5.93 10.60 -14.72
CA ALA A 26 7.13 10.74 -13.90
C ALA A 26 6.90 11.67 -12.70
N ALA A 27 6.13 12.75 -12.87
CA ALA A 27 5.74 13.66 -11.80
C ALA A 27 4.92 12.94 -10.72
N ILE A 28 3.94 12.11 -11.11
CA ILE A 28 3.15 11.29 -10.18
C ILE A 28 4.06 10.35 -9.38
N VAL A 29 4.94 9.62 -10.07
CA VAL A 29 5.87 8.67 -9.43
C VAL A 29 6.82 9.39 -8.48
N LEU A 30 7.41 10.51 -8.91
CA LEU A 30 8.34 11.30 -8.10
C LEU A 30 7.65 11.92 -6.89
N PHE A 31 6.46 12.50 -7.08
CA PHE A 31 5.65 13.04 -5.99
C PHE A 31 5.32 11.96 -4.96
N THR A 32 4.91 10.78 -5.42
CA THR A 32 4.63 9.63 -4.56
C THR A 32 5.87 9.22 -3.77
N ALA A 33 7.03 9.16 -4.41
CA ALA A 33 8.30 8.84 -3.77
C ALA A 33 8.70 9.89 -2.71
N LEU A 34 8.49 11.19 -2.98
CA LEU A 34 8.75 12.26 -2.02
C LEU A 34 7.85 12.17 -0.79
N VAL A 35 6.54 11.95 -0.97
CA VAL A 35 5.61 11.75 0.15
C VAL A 35 6.03 10.52 0.97
N ARG A 36 6.40 9.43 0.30
CA ARG A 36 6.90 8.22 0.97
C ARG A 36 8.20 8.46 1.74
N LEU A 37 9.10 9.28 1.21
CA LEU A 37 10.35 9.66 1.88
C LEU A 37 10.08 10.49 3.13
N LEU A 38 9.11 11.41 3.09
CA LEU A 38 8.69 12.20 4.26
C LEU A 38 8.04 11.33 5.35
N VAL A 39 7.30 10.28 4.96
CA VAL A 39 6.67 9.34 5.89
C VAL A 39 7.63 8.25 6.38
N HIS A 40 8.77 8.03 5.70
CA HIS A 40 9.81 7.06 6.05
C HIS A 40 10.27 7.07 7.52
N PRO A 41 10.55 8.20 8.18
CA PRO A 41 10.90 8.20 9.60
C PRO A 41 9.80 7.61 10.49
N LEU A 42 8.53 7.86 10.13
CA LEU A 42 7.39 7.29 10.84
C LEU A 42 7.28 5.78 10.58
N SER A 43 7.44 5.35 9.33
CA SER A 43 7.44 3.93 8.98
C SER A 43 8.55 3.17 9.71
N ARG A 44 9.74 3.76 9.88
CA ARG A 44 10.81 3.21 10.73
C ARG A 44 10.39 3.10 12.19
N ALA A 45 9.71 4.10 12.74
CA ALA A 45 9.18 4.04 14.10
C ALA A 45 8.13 2.94 14.27
N ALA A 46 7.24 2.79 13.29
CA ALA A 46 6.25 1.71 13.24
C ALA A 46 6.91 0.33 13.17
N ALA A 47 7.95 0.17 12.35
CA ALA A 47 8.71 -1.08 12.24
C ALA A 47 9.39 -1.47 13.57
N ARG A 48 9.99 -0.50 14.27
CA ARG A 48 10.55 -0.74 15.63
C ARG A 48 9.47 -1.21 16.60
N GLY A 49 8.31 -0.54 16.61
CA GLY A 49 7.19 -0.93 17.47
C GLY A 49 6.66 -2.32 17.15
N GLN A 50 6.59 -2.69 15.87
CA GLN A 50 6.18 -4.02 15.45
C GLN A 50 7.18 -5.10 15.88
N LYS A 51 8.49 -4.85 15.79
CA LYS A 51 9.53 -5.76 16.28
C LYS A 51 9.42 -5.97 17.80
N ALA A 52 9.19 -4.89 18.56
CA ALA A 52 8.94 -4.98 20.00
C ALA A 52 7.72 -5.84 20.34
N ARG A 53 6.62 -5.71 19.58
CA ARG A 53 5.46 -6.60 19.75
C ARG A 53 5.74 -8.05 19.43
N THR A 54 6.47 -8.30 18.34
CA THR A 54 6.88 -9.67 17.99
C THR A 54 7.66 -10.30 19.14
N ALA A 55 8.52 -9.54 19.83
CA ALA A 55 9.22 -10.02 21.02
C ALA A 55 8.30 -10.33 22.22
N LEU A 56 7.12 -9.70 22.30
CA LEU A 56 6.11 -9.98 23.34
C LEU A 56 5.23 -11.20 23.05
N GLN A 57 5.15 -11.67 21.80
CA GLN A 57 4.34 -12.85 21.43
C GLN A 57 4.56 -14.08 22.32
N PRO A 58 5.79 -14.49 22.69
CA PRO A 58 5.98 -15.61 23.62
C PRO A 58 5.39 -15.38 25.01
N LYS A 59 5.50 -14.16 25.56
CA LYS A 59 4.90 -13.81 26.87
C LYS A 59 3.36 -13.81 26.80
N ILE A 60 2.81 -13.29 25.70
CA ILE A 60 1.37 -13.36 25.42
C ILE A 60 0.91 -14.82 25.31
N ALA A 61 1.73 -15.72 24.76
CA ALA A 61 1.46 -17.16 24.71
C ALA A 61 1.29 -17.77 26.11
N GLU A 62 2.18 -17.41 27.04
CA GLU A 62 2.12 -17.89 28.42
C GLU A 62 0.88 -17.37 29.14
N LEU A 63 0.53 -16.09 28.95
CA LEU A 63 -0.71 -15.52 29.48
C LEU A 63 -1.94 -16.26 28.93
N ARG A 64 -1.95 -16.61 27.64
CA ARG A 64 -3.02 -17.43 27.03
C ARG A 64 -3.11 -18.82 27.66
N LYS A 65 -1.97 -19.47 27.95
CA LYS A 65 -1.96 -20.77 28.66
C LYS A 65 -2.52 -20.65 30.08
N LYS A 66 -2.20 -19.56 30.79
CA LYS A 66 -2.63 -19.31 32.18
C LYS A 66 -4.09 -18.87 32.29
N HIS A 67 -4.57 -18.01 31.38
CA HIS A 67 -5.86 -17.33 31.48
C HIS A 67 -6.83 -17.65 30.34
N GLY A 68 -6.53 -18.60 29.45
CA GLY A 68 -7.37 -18.90 28.27
C GLY A 68 -8.81 -19.33 28.55
N LYS A 69 -9.12 -19.74 29.79
CA LYS A 69 -10.49 -20.05 30.24
C LYS A 69 -11.29 -18.82 30.67
N ASN A 70 -10.66 -17.65 30.78
CA ASN A 70 -11.30 -16.41 31.21
C ASN A 70 -10.87 -15.24 30.30
N PRO A 71 -11.66 -14.92 29.26
CA PRO A 71 -11.29 -13.93 28.25
C PRO A 71 -11.09 -12.53 28.82
N GLU A 72 -11.86 -12.14 29.85
CA GLU A 72 -11.70 -10.84 30.51
C GLU A 72 -10.36 -10.73 31.23
N LYS A 73 -9.98 -11.76 32.00
CA LYS A 73 -8.67 -11.79 32.67
C LYS A 73 -7.52 -11.84 31.67
N LEU A 74 -7.67 -12.59 30.58
CA LEU A 74 -6.69 -12.62 29.51
C LEU A 74 -6.51 -11.24 28.86
N GLN A 75 -7.59 -10.54 28.53
CA GLN A 75 -7.52 -9.21 27.93
C GLN A 75 -6.83 -8.21 28.86
N ARG A 76 -7.16 -8.21 30.16
CA ARG A 76 -6.50 -7.34 31.15
C ARG A 76 -5.02 -7.64 31.28
N ALA A 77 -4.64 -8.91 31.44
CA ALA A 77 -3.24 -9.30 31.57
C ALA A 77 -2.41 -8.99 30.31
N VAL A 78 -3.00 -9.10 29.11
CA VAL A 78 -2.34 -8.70 27.86
C VAL A 78 -2.15 -7.19 27.80
N LEU A 79 -3.13 -6.40 28.23
CA LEU A 79 -3.01 -4.94 28.29
C LEU A 79 -1.97 -4.49 29.33
N GLU A 80 -1.95 -5.12 30.51
CA GLU A 80 -0.95 -4.89 31.56
C GLU A 80 0.46 -5.20 31.03
N LEU A 81 0.67 -6.35 30.39
CA LEU A 81 1.95 -6.70 29.78
C LEU A 81 2.40 -5.67 28.73
N HIS A 82 1.48 -5.18 27.89
CA HIS A 82 1.79 -4.13 26.92
C HIS A 82 2.18 -2.81 27.59
N ALA A 83 1.54 -2.46 28.72
CA ALA A 83 1.85 -1.27 29.50
C ALA A 83 3.19 -1.39 30.24
N GLU A 84 3.46 -2.54 30.87
CA GLU A 84 4.73 -2.85 31.54
C GLU A 84 5.91 -2.76 30.59
N GLU A 85 5.77 -3.35 29.41
CA GLU A 85 6.82 -3.38 28.38
C GLU A 85 6.85 -2.10 27.53
N LYS A 86 5.94 -1.15 27.80
CA LYS A 86 5.80 0.14 27.09
C LYS A 86 5.66 -0.02 25.57
N VAL A 87 5.03 -1.11 25.12
CA VAL A 87 4.83 -1.42 23.70
C VAL A 87 3.38 -1.12 23.30
N SER A 88 3.18 -0.10 22.45
CA SER A 88 1.85 0.30 21.99
C SER A 88 1.20 -0.74 21.05
N PRO A 89 -0.11 -1.08 21.24
CA PRO A 89 -0.90 -1.94 20.36
C PRO A 89 -1.34 -1.27 19.04
N LEU A 90 -1.02 0.01 18.81
CA LEU A 90 -1.29 0.73 17.54
C LEU A 90 -0.07 1.10 16.67
N ALA A 91 1.16 0.97 17.18
CA ALA A 91 2.41 1.13 16.42
C ALA A 91 2.43 0.57 14.96
N GLY A 92 1.76 -0.54 14.65
CA GLY A 92 1.72 -1.11 13.30
C GLY A 92 0.73 -0.48 12.29
N CYS A 93 -0.32 0.22 12.75
CA CYS A 93 -1.35 0.78 11.87
C CYS A 93 -1.15 2.26 11.53
N LEU A 94 -0.25 2.94 12.25
CA LEU A 94 0.07 4.36 12.09
C LEU A 94 0.48 4.77 10.67
N PRO A 95 1.34 4.01 9.96
CA PRO A 95 1.72 4.37 8.58
C PRO A 95 0.55 4.30 7.59
N GLY A 96 -0.38 3.36 7.80
CA GLY A 96 -1.56 3.21 6.95
C GLY A 96 -2.52 4.39 7.10
N LEU A 97 -2.70 4.90 8.32
CA LEU A 97 -3.56 6.06 8.58
C LEU A 97 -3.08 7.34 7.88
N LEU A 98 -1.77 7.59 7.83
CA LEU A 98 -1.23 8.73 7.09
C LEU A 98 -1.27 8.54 5.57
N GLN A 99 -1.39 7.31 5.08
CA GLN A 99 -1.46 7.01 3.66
C GLN A 99 -2.84 7.37 3.05
N VAL A 100 -3.91 7.23 3.84
CA VAL A 100 -5.29 7.41 3.37
C VAL A 100 -5.53 8.80 2.76
N PRO A 101 -5.13 9.92 3.40
CA PRO A 101 -5.28 11.25 2.82
C PRO A 101 -4.57 11.42 1.47
N ALA A 102 -3.34 10.90 1.33
CA ALA A 102 -2.57 11.00 0.10
C ALA A 102 -3.22 10.23 -1.05
N PHE A 103 -3.81 9.05 -0.79
CA PHE A 103 -4.56 8.30 -1.78
C PHE A 103 -5.83 9.03 -2.22
N PHE A 104 -6.61 9.55 -1.28
CA PHE A 104 -7.83 10.32 -1.61
C PHE A 104 -7.53 11.56 -2.44
N LEU A 105 -6.45 12.28 -2.10
CA LEU A 105 -6.01 13.45 -2.86
C LEU A 105 -5.68 13.10 -4.30
N LEU A 106 -4.94 12.01 -4.52
CA LEU A 106 -4.55 11.61 -5.87
C LEU A 106 -5.74 11.03 -6.67
N TYR A 107 -6.57 10.21 -6.03
CA TYR A 107 -7.79 9.68 -6.66
C TYR A 107 -8.69 10.83 -7.12
N HIS A 108 -8.93 11.82 -6.25
CA HIS A 108 -9.75 12.98 -6.60
C HIS A 108 -9.10 13.83 -7.70
N LEU A 109 -7.77 13.96 -7.70
CA LEU A 109 -7.04 14.73 -8.72
C LEU A 109 -7.20 14.13 -10.13
N PHE A 110 -7.20 12.80 -10.25
CA PHE A 110 -7.27 12.11 -11.55
C PHE A 110 -8.64 11.51 -11.88
N SER A 111 -9.63 11.64 -10.99
CA SER A 111 -11.04 11.33 -11.27
C SER A 111 -11.90 12.58 -11.45
N SER A 112 -11.31 13.78 -11.36
CA SER A 112 -12.02 15.03 -11.66
C SER A 112 -11.58 15.55 -13.02
N ASP A 113 -12.55 15.77 -13.91
CA ASP A 113 -12.30 16.38 -15.23
C ASP A 113 -11.99 17.88 -15.13
N THR A 114 -12.23 18.47 -13.95
CA THR A 114 -11.95 19.89 -13.67
C THR A 114 -11.21 20.07 -12.35
N ILE A 115 -10.23 20.98 -12.34
CA ILE A 115 -9.49 21.38 -11.15
C ILE A 115 -9.52 22.90 -11.05
N GLY A 116 -10.08 23.43 -9.96
CA GLY A 116 -10.11 24.88 -9.73
C GLY A 116 -10.87 25.67 -10.79
N GLY A 117 -11.85 25.06 -11.46
CA GLY A 117 -12.66 25.69 -12.51
C GLY A 117 -12.07 25.64 -13.93
N ARG A 118 -10.95 24.94 -14.14
CA ARG A 118 -10.35 24.69 -15.46
C ARG A 118 -10.38 23.20 -15.79
N ALA A 119 -10.31 22.87 -17.08
CA ALA A 119 -10.16 21.48 -17.53
C ALA A 119 -8.85 20.88 -17.00
N ASN A 120 -8.88 19.60 -16.64
CA ASN A 120 -7.75 18.91 -16.06
C ASN A 120 -6.77 18.44 -17.16
N GLU A 121 -5.84 19.32 -17.54
CA GLU A 121 -4.82 19.05 -18.57
C GLU A 121 -3.89 17.88 -18.22
N LEU A 122 -3.83 17.43 -16.96
CA LEU A 122 -3.06 16.26 -16.54
C LEU A 122 -3.64 14.94 -17.08
N LEU A 123 -4.93 14.89 -17.43
CA LEU A 123 -5.58 13.70 -18.00
C LEU A 123 -5.21 13.48 -19.47
N ASP A 124 -4.91 14.56 -20.18
CA ASP A 124 -4.54 14.54 -21.61
C ASP A 124 -3.09 14.10 -21.82
N HIS A 125 -2.28 14.11 -20.76
CA HIS A 125 -0.91 13.60 -20.82
C HIS A 125 -0.89 12.07 -20.93
N GLN A 126 0.12 11.55 -21.64
CA GLN A 126 0.22 10.12 -21.96
C GLN A 126 1.48 9.50 -21.37
N LEU A 127 1.37 8.32 -20.77
CA LEU A 127 2.52 7.48 -20.49
C LEU A 127 2.81 6.63 -21.72
N PHE A 128 3.86 7.00 -22.47
CA PHE A 128 4.21 6.43 -23.77
C PHE A 128 3.07 6.60 -24.80
N ALA A 129 2.11 5.69 -24.83
CA ALA A 129 0.98 5.69 -25.75
C ALA A 129 -0.39 5.57 -25.04
N ALA A 130 -0.40 5.49 -23.70
CA ALA A 130 -1.62 5.37 -22.91
C ALA A 130 -1.94 6.70 -22.20
N PRO A 131 -3.11 7.33 -22.43
CA PRO A 131 -3.55 8.48 -21.67
C PRO A 131 -3.64 8.18 -20.17
N LEU A 132 -3.25 9.15 -19.35
CA LEU A 132 -3.22 8.99 -17.89
C LEU A 132 -4.61 8.83 -17.26
N GLY A 133 -5.64 9.37 -17.92
CA GLY A 133 -7.04 9.20 -17.54
C GLY A 133 -7.69 7.90 -18.02
N GLU A 134 -7.06 7.16 -18.94
CA GLU A 134 -7.63 5.95 -19.50
C GLU A 134 -7.70 4.83 -18.44
N ARG A 135 -8.61 3.86 -18.65
CA ARG A 135 -8.68 2.61 -17.89
C ARG A 135 -8.29 1.44 -18.79
N TRP A 136 -7.85 0.34 -18.17
CA TRP A 136 -7.46 -0.87 -18.89
C TRP A 136 -8.52 -1.41 -19.86
N VAL A 137 -9.80 -1.33 -19.47
CA VAL A 137 -10.92 -1.82 -20.29
C VAL A 137 -11.04 -1.03 -21.59
N ASP A 138 -10.74 0.26 -21.57
CA ASP A 138 -10.78 1.14 -22.74
C ASP A 138 -9.58 0.86 -23.66
N ALA A 139 -8.39 0.72 -23.08
CA ALA A 139 -7.19 0.34 -23.81
C ALA A 139 -7.33 -1.03 -24.52
N LEU A 140 -8.04 -1.98 -23.90
CA LEU A 140 -8.32 -3.29 -24.50
C LEU A 140 -9.23 -3.22 -25.74
N GLN A 141 -10.08 -2.20 -25.85
CA GLN A 141 -10.94 -2.02 -27.02
C GLN A 141 -10.13 -1.64 -28.26
N GLY A 142 -9.01 -0.92 -28.08
CA GLY A 142 -8.03 -0.65 -29.14
C GLY A 142 -7.17 -1.86 -29.52
N GLY A 143 -7.08 -2.85 -28.62
CA GLY A 143 -6.37 -4.11 -28.82
C GLY A 143 -5.19 -4.29 -27.85
N LEU A 144 -4.94 -5.54 -27.43
CA LEU A 144 -3.90 -5.84 -26.44
C LEU A 144 -2.47 -5.54 -26.94
N LEU A 145 -2.26 -5.61 -28.25
CA LEU A 145 -0.97 -5.33 -28.89
C LEU A 145 -0.84 -3.87 -29.35
N ASP A 146 -1.85 -3.05 -29.13
CA ASP A 146 -1.79 -1.62 -29.39
C ASP A 146 -0.92 -0.91 -28.34
N GLY A 147 -0.51 0.33 -28.63
CA GLY A 147 0.38 1.10 -27.77
C GLY A 147 -0.10 1.18 -26.32
N ALA A 148 -1.37 1.52 -26.11
CA ALA A 148 -1.97 1.57 -24.77
C ALA A 148 -2.05 0.18 -24.12
N GLY A 149 -2.45 -0.84 -24.88
CA GLY A 149 -2.53 -2.24 -24.42
C GLY A 149 -1.20 -2.77 -23.89
N LEU A 150 -0.10 -2.47 -24.57
CA LEU A 150 1.26 -2.86 -24.15
C LEU A 150 1.70 -2.14 -22.86
N VAL A 151 1.37 -0.86 -22.70
CA VAL A 151 1.68 -0.10 -21.47
C VAL A 151 0.99 -0.73 -20.27
N TYR A 152 -0.30 -1.06 -20.40
CA TYR A 152 -1.01 -1.74 -19.32
C TYR A 152 -0.53 -3.18 -19.10
N ALA A 153 -0.20 -3.93 -20.16
CA ALA A 153 0.37 -5.27 -20.00
C ALA A 153 1.68 -5.23 -19.19
N GLY A 154 2.55 -4.25 -19.49
CA GLY A 154 3.76 -3.97 -18.70
C GLY A 154 3.44 -3.60 -17.26
N LEU A 155 2.45 -2.72 -17.05
CA LEU A 155 2.00 -2.32 -15.71
C LEU A 155 1.51 -3.54 -14.90
N PHE A 156 0.64 -4.38 -15.46
CA PHE A 156 0.15 -5.60 -14.82
C PHE A 156 1.28 -6.58 -14.50
N ALA A 157 2.27 -6.73 -15.38
CA ALA A 157 3.44 -7.56 -15.11
C ALA A 157 4.23 -7.04 -13.90
N VAL A 158 4.44 -5.72 -13.80
CA VAL A 158 5.08 -5.08 -12.64
C VAL A 158 4.24 -5.30 -11.37
N VAL A 159 2.93 -5.05 -11.42
CA VAL A 159 2.03 -5.24 -10.27
C VAL A 159 2.05 -6.69 -9.80
N ALA A 160 1.99 -7.65 -10.73
CA ALA A 160 2.03 -9.07 -10.42
C ALA A 160 3.37 -9.47 -9.79
N GLY A 161 4.49 -8.94 -10.28
CA GLY A 161 5.81 -9.14 -9.70
C GLY A 161 5.89 -8.62 -8.26
N VAL A 162 5.41 -7.40 -8.03
CA VAL A 162 5.34 -6.78 -6.69
C VAL A 162 4.41 -7.56 -5.76
N ALA A 163 3.24 -7.96 -6.24
CA ALA A 163 2.27 -8.77 -5.49
C ALA A 163 2.85 -10.15 -5.11
N ALA A 164 3.54 -10.81 -6.04
CA ALA A 164 4.20 -12.09 -5.80
C ALA A 164 5.33 -11.96 -4.78
N PHE A 165 6.12 -10.89 -4.86
CA PHE A 165 7.17 -10.61 -3.86
C PHE A 165 6.57 -10.27 -2.49
N SER A 166 5.51 -9.46 -2.43
CA SER A 166 4.76 -9.14 -1.21
C SER A 166 4.15 -10.40 -0.58
N TYR A 167 3.60 -11.29 -1.39
CA TYR A 167 3.08 -12.59 -0.96
C TYR A 167 4.19 -13.44 -0.32
N ARG A 168 5.34 -13.56 -0.99
CA ARG A 168 6.50 -14.30 -0.47
C ARG A 168 6.99 -13.71 0.84
N LEU A 169 7.11 -12.39 0.93
CA LEU A 169 7.55 -11.69 2.14
C LEU A 169 6.56 -11.91 3.30
N SER A 170 5.26 -11.74 3.04
CA SER A 170 4.20 -11.95 4.04
C SER A 170 4.18 -13.38 4.55
N LYS A 171 4.32 -14.36 3.66
CA LYS A 171 4.39 -15.79 4.02
C LYS A 171 5.61 -16.09 4.90
N ARG A 172 6.77 -15.48 4.63
CA ARG A 172 7.97 -15.61 5.46
C ARG A 172 7.77 -15.02 6.86
N MET A 173 7.16 -13.84 6.96
CA MET A 173 6.88 -13.18 8.24
C MET A 173 5.90 -13.99 9.09
N MET A 174 4.88 -14.60 8.48
CA MET A 174 3.94 -15.50 9.16
C MET A 174 4.60 -16.80 9.62
N ALA A 175 5.50 -17.37 8.82
CA ALA A 175 6.25 -18.57 9.20
C ALA A 175 7.19 -18.30 10.39
N ALA A 176 7.78 -17.11 10.47
CA ALA A 176 8.64 -16.70 11.58
C ALA A 176 7.85 -16.38 12.86
N ASN A 177 6.60 -15.96 12.73
CA ASN A 177 5.69 -15.68 13.85
C ASN A 177 4.40 -16.50 13.69
N PRO A 178 4.46 -17.83 13.91
CA PRO A 178 3.26 -18.65 13.85
C PRO A 178 2.26 -18.09 14.86
N ALA A 179 1.09 -17.66 14.38
CA ALA A 179 0.00 -17.26 15.24
C ALA A 179 -0.31 -18.45 16.15
N LEU A 180 0.04 -18.33 17.43
CA LEU A 180 -0.24 -19.37 18.41
C LEU A 180 -1.75 -19.61 18.44
N PRO A 181 -2.20 -20.88 18.49
CA PRO A 181 -3.61 -21.19 18.56
C PRO A 181 -4.22 -20.39 19.70
N ALA A 182 -5.24 -19.58 19.42
CA ALA A 182 -6.03 -18.96 20.46
C ALA A 182 -6.63 -20.09 21.30
N GLY A 183 -6.13 -20.26 22.52
CA GLY A 183 -6.74 -21.17 23.48
C GLY A 183 -8.09 -20.60 23.90
N GLY A 184 -9.15 -21.37 23.67
CA GLY A 184 -10.54 -20.96 23.86
C GLY A 184 -11.11 -20.42 22.55
N GLU A 185 -12.00 -21.20 21.94
CA GLU A 185 -12.76 -20.93 20.71
C GLU A 185 -12.02 -20.04 19.71
N GLN A 186 -11.36 -20.66 18.73
CA GLN A 186 -11.13 -20.00 17.45
C GLN A 186 -12.46 -19.37 17.05
N VAL A 187 -12.55 -18.03 17.09
CA VAL A 187 -13.63 -17.31 16.42
C VAL A 187 -13.64 -17.87 15.01
N ALA A 188 -14.68 -18.66 14.70
CA ALA A 188 -14.72 -19.46 13.49
C ALA A 188 -14.49 -18.52 12.30
N GLY A 189 -13.35 -18.68 11.62
CA GLY A 189 -12.92 -17.77 10.54
C GLY A 189 -11.55 -17.14 10.70
N LEU A 190 -11.00 -16.92 11.91
CA LEU A 190 -9.70 -16.23 12.07
C LEU A 190 -8.52 -17.02 11.44
N GLY A 191 -8.55 -18.35 11.52
CA GLY A 191 -7.58 -19.22 10.85
C GLY A 191 -7.69 -19.20 9.31
N ALA A 192 -8.91 -19.09 8.78
CA ALA A 192 -9.13 -18.90 7.35
C ALA A 192 -8.65 -17.52 6.89
N VAL A 193 -8.89 -16.47 7.69
CA VAL A 193 -8.39 -15.11 7.46
C VAL A 193 -6.86 -15.10 7.36
N THR A 194 -6.13 -15.81 8.24
CA THR A 194 -4.66 -15.89 8.16
C THR A 194 -4.16 -16.60 6.89
N LYS A 195 -4.89 -17.58 6.36
CA LYS A 195 -4.54 -18.27 5.09
C LYS A 195 -4.81 -17.40 3.86
N VAL A 196 -5.86 -16.59 3.91
CA VAL A 196 -6.27 -15.69 2.81
C VAL A 196 -5.47 -14.38 2.82
N MET A 197 -4.98 -13.94 3.98
CA MET A 197 -4.27 -12.67 4.14
C MET A 197 -3.10 -12.43 3.18
N PRO A 198 -2.20 -13.41 2.89
CA PRO A 198 -1.13 -13.21 1.90
C PRO A 198 -1.67 -12.99 0.48
N PHE A 199 -2.79 -13.64 0.13
CA PHE A 199 -3.43 -13.49 -1.18
C PHE A 199 -4.08 -12.10 -1.37
N MET A 200 -4.36 -11.36 -0.30
CA MET A 200 -4.81 -9.97 -0.41
C MET A 200 -3.81 -9.08 -1.16
N SER A 201 -2.52 -9.46 -1.24
CA SER A 201 -1.55 -8.72 -2.06
C SER A 201 -1.91 -8.71 -3.55
N PHE A 202 -2.66 -9.70 -4.03
CA PHE A 202 -3.14 -9.74 -5.42
C PHE A 202 -4.37 -8.86 -5.65
N PHE A 203 -5.06 -8.41 -4.60
CA PHE A 203 -6.19 -7.49 -4.73
C PHE A 203 -5.78 -6.17 -5.43
N THR A 204 -4.51 -5.77 -5.29
CA THR A 204 -3.95 -4.63 -6.00
C THR A 204 -4.07 -4.75 -7.53
N LEU A 205 -4.00 -5.96 -8.09
CA LEU A 205 -4.24 -6.17 -9.54
C LEU A 205 -5.65 -5.79 -9.93
N VAL A 206 -6.64 -6.17 -9.10
CA VAL A 206 -8.05 -5.82 -9.32
C VAL A 206 -8.24 -4.32 -9.21
N THR A 207 -7.64 -3.67 -8.21
CA THR A 207 -7.69 -2.21 -8.09
C THR A 207 -7.11 -1.52 -9.34
N VAL A 208 -5.93 -1.94 -9.79
CA VAL A 208 -5.27 -1.39 -10.98
C VAL A 208 -6.08 -1.57 -12.26
N ALA A 209 -6.85 -2.65 -12.36
CA ALA A 209 -7.71 -2.90 -13.52
C ALA A 209 -8.94 -1.96 -13.60
N VAL A 210 -9.38 -1.37 -12.48
CA VAL A 210 -10.61 -0.58 -12.41
C VAL A 210 -10.33 0.92 -12.35
N VAL A 211 -9.15 1.32 -11.88
CA VAL A 211 -8.78 2.73 -11.72
C VAL A 211 -8.08 3.28 -12.98
N PRO A 212 -8.09 4.61 -13.18
CA PRO A 212 -7.31 5.25 -14.25
C PRO A 212 -5.82 4.97 -14.15
N LEU A 213 -5.09 5.05 -15.26
CA LEU A 213 -3.65 4.78 -15.33
C LEU A 213 -2.85 5.58 -14.31
N ALA A 214 -3.13 6.87 -14.13
CA ALA A 214 -2.48 7.72 -13.14
C ALA A 214 -2.64 7.19 -11.70
N ALA A 215 -3.85 6.77 -11.33
CA ALA A 215 -4.12 6.18 -10.03
C ALA A 215 -3.44 4.82 -9.88
N ALA A 216 -3.40 4.02 -10.94
CA ALA A 216 -2.70 2.75 -10.96
C ALA A 216 -1.18 2.93 -10.74
N LEU A 217 -0.54 3.91 -11.39
CA LEU A 217 0.88 4.23 -11.21
C LEU A 217 1.20 4.59 -9.76
N TYR A 218 0.35 5.39 -9.11
CA TYR A 218 0.50 5.67 -7.69
C TYR A 218 0.37 4.42 -6.84
N VAL A 219 -0.68 3.63 -7.04
CA VAL A 219 -0.92 2.42 -6.25
C VAL A 219 0.28 1.47 -6.38
N VAL A 220 0.80 1.28 -7.58
CA VAL A 220 1.96 0.41 -7.84
C VAL A 220 3.23 0.97 -7.22
N THR A 221 3.52 2.26 -7.39
CA THR A 221 4.71 2.90 -6.81
C THR A 221 4.68 2.81 -5.28
N SER A 222 3.51 3.13 -4.71
CA SER A 222 3.27 3.15 -3.28
C SER A 222 3.34 1.74 -2.65
N THR A 223 2.75 0.73 -3.30
CA THR A 223 2.85 -0.67 -2.84
C THR A 223 4.26 -1.20 -2.98
N THR A 224 4.95 -0.92 -4.10
CA THR A 224 6.36 -1.28 -4.30
C THR A 224 7.23 -0.72 -3.20
N TRP A 225 7.10 0.58 -2.89
CA TRP A 225 7.83 1.21 -1.79
C TRP A 225 7.57 0.50 -0.46
N SER A 226 6.30 0.27 -0.12
CA SER A 226 5.93 -0.40 1.14
C SER A 226 6.56 -1.77 1.27
N VAL A 227 6.61 -2.51 0.16
CA VAL A 227 7.13 -3.87 0.10
C VAL A 227 8.65 -3.86 0.24
N VAL A 228 9.34 -2.97 -0.46
CA VAL A 228 10.80 -2.78 -0.35
C VAL A 228 11.17 -2.33 1.06
N GLU A 229 10.46 -1.35 1.59
CA GLU A 229 10.66 -0.84 2.94
C GLU A 229 10.48 -1.95 3.98
N ARG A 230 9.42 -2.76 3.84
CA ARG A 230 9.23 -3.94 4.70
C ARG A 230 10.38 -4.94 4.56
N ALA A 231 10.81 -5.23 3.34
CA ALA A 231 11.90 -6.16 3.07
C ALA A 231 13.27 -5.69 3.60
N VAL A 232 13.47 -4.39 3.80
CA VAL A 232 14.70 -3.81 4.35
C VAL A 232 14.61 -3.65 5.87
N LEU A 233 13.51 -3.10 6.39
CA LEU A 233 13.37 -2.76 7.81
C LEU A 233 13.00 -3.95 8.70
N TYR A 234 12.40 -5.01 8.13
CA TYR A 234 11.95 -6.19 8.87
C TYR A 234 12.80 -7.44 8.57
N ARG A 235 14.05 -7.25 8.12
CA ARG A 235 15.09 -8.27 8.25
C ARG A 235 15.45 -8.48 9.71
#